data_AF-A0A7Y3X4Q1-F1
#
_entry.id   AF-A0A7Y3X4Q1-F1
#
_cell.length_a   1.000
_cell.length_b   1.000
_cell.length_c   1.000
_cell.angle_alpha   90.00
_cell.angle_beta   90.00
_cell.angle_gamma   90.00
#
_symmetry.space_group_name_H-M   'P 1'
#
loop_
_entity.id
_entity.type
_entity.pdbx_description
1 polymer ?
#
loop_
_entity_poly.entity_id
_entity_poly.type
_entity_poly.pdbx_seq_one_letter_code
_entity_poly.pdbx_strand_id
1 'polypeptide(L)'
;MATAALGSLGEDFVAQWAEAQGWFILERRWHCRWGELDIIMAQRSPNPLPNAAQWSLVAFVEIKTRSSGNWDENGALAITPHKQAKLWRAAELFLSAHPALAELPCRFDVALVIGKRLRGEIDLAEIDGTTVAIASGYKLNLQEYIPGAFGQ
;
A
#
# COMPACT_ATOMS: atom_id res chain seq x y z
N MET A 1 -4.97 -21.42 -2.61
CA MET A 1 -5.18 -20.67 -3.86
C MET A 1 -6.02 -19.40 -3.67
N ALA A 2 -7.00 -19.34 -2.76
CA ALA A 2 -7.85 -18.15 -2.57
C ALA A 2 -7.16 -16.94 -1.88
N THR A 3 -6.14 -17.15 -1.06
CA THR A 3 -5.45 -16.09 -0.30
C THR A 3 -4.52 -15.22 -1.15
N ALA A 4 -3.76 -15.82 -2.08
CA ALA A 4 -2.86 -15.07 -2.96
C ALA A 4 -3.65 -14.15 -3.91
N ALA A 5 -4.74 -14.67 -4.49
CA ALA A 5 -5.64 -13.88 -5.32
C ALA A 5 -6.26 -12.71 -4.55
N LEU A 6 -6.67 -12.93 -3.29
CA LEU A 6 -7.19 -11.86 -2.45
C LEU A 6 -6.13 -10.81 -2.10
N GLY A 7 -4.88 -11.23 -1.88
CA GLY A 7 -3.74 -10.33 -1.68
C GLY A 7 -3.58 -9.35 -2.85
N SER A 8 -3.49 -9.86 -4.08
CA SER A 8 -3.36 -9.04 -5.29
C SER A 8 -4.55 -8.10 -5.49
N LEU A 9 -5.78 -8.55 -5.20
CA LEU A 9 -6.96 -7.70 -5.27
C LEU A 9 -6.90 -6.52 -4.29
N GLY A 10 -6.41 -6.75 -3.06
CA GLY A 10 -6.22 -5.67 -2.10
C GLY A 10 -5.12 -4.70 -2.52
N GLU A 11 -4.04 -5.19 -3.13
CA GLU A 11 -2.98 -4.34 -3.68
C GLU A 11 -3.48 -3.46 -4.84
N ASP A 12 -4.25 -4.05 -5.78
CA ASP A 12 -4.89 -3.31 -6.87
C ASP A 12 -5.81 -2.20 -6.33
N PHE A 13 -6.58 -2.53 -5.30
CA PHE A 13 -7.50 -1.60 -4.67
C PHE A 13 -6.78 -0.45 -3.93
N VAL A 14 -5.72 -0.74 -3.17
CA VAL A 14 -4.93 0.30 -2.49
C VAL A 14 -4.23 1.20 -3.49
N ALA A 15 -3.75 0.68 -4.62
CA ALA A 15 -3.18 1.49 -5.68
C ALA A 15 -4.19 2.52 -6.22
N GLN A 16 -5.41 2.06 -6.54
CA GLN A 16 -6.50 2.94 -7.01
C GLN A 16 -6.89 3.97 -5.95
N TRP A 17 -7.01 3.55 -4.68
CA TRP A 17 -7.27 4.48 -3.58
C TRP A 17 -6.16 5.53 -3.47
N ALA A 18 -4.89 5.14 -3.54
CA ALA A 18 -3.76 6.05 -3.40
C ALA A 18 -3.74 7.08 -4.55
N GLU A 19 -4.00 6.66 -5.80
CA GLU A 19 -4.16 7.56 -6.94
C GLU A 19 -5.30 8.55 -6.74
N ALA A 20 -6.45 8.10 -6.22
CA ALA A 20 -7.57 8.97 -5.87
C ALA A 20 -7.23 9.98 -4.75
N GLN A 21 -6.30 9.63 -3.85
CA GLN A 21 -5.74 10.54 -2.85
C GLN A 21 -4.62 11.45 -3.40
N GLY A 22 -4.31 11.38 -4.70
CA GLY A 22 -3.30 12.22 -5.36
C GLY A 22 -1.87 11.70 -5.26
N TRP A 23 -1.66 10.45 -4.86
CA TRP A 23 -0.37 9.78 -4.94
C TRP A 23 -0.09 9.30 -6.36
N PHE A 24 1.18 9.26 -6.72
CA PHE A 24 1.65 8.67 -7.97
C PHE A 24 2.27 7.31 -7.68
N ILE A 25 1.72 6.27 -8.27
CA ILE A 25 2.30 4.93 -8.17
C ILE A 25 3.56 4.89 -9.04
N LEU A 26 4.71 4.63 -8.41
CA LEU A 26 5.98 4.49 -9.10
C LEU A 26 6.20 3.05 -9.53
N GLU A 27 5.98 2.12 -8.60
CA GLU A 27 6.14 0.69 -8.84
C GLU A 27 5.18 -0.12 -7.96
N ARG A 28 4.90 -1.35 -8.40
CA ARG A 28 4.05 -2.32 -7.70
C ARG A 28 4.68 -3.70 -7.72
N ARG A 29 4.56 -4.46 -6.63
CA ARG A 29 5.14 -5.80 -6.48
C ARG A 29 6.62 -5.83 -6.88
N TRP A 30 7.39 -4.86 -6.38
CA TRP A 30 8.80 -4.76 -6.73
C TRP A 30 9.61 -5.79 -5.94
N HIS A 31 10.26 -6.70 -6.65
CA HIS A 31 11.00 -7.81 -6.03
C HIS A 31 12.50 -7.58 -6.02
N CYS A 32 13.14 -8.01 -4.93
CA CYS A 32 14.58 -8.10 -4.83
C CYS A 32 15.03 -9.26 -3.92
N ARG A 33 16.34 -9.43 -3.74
CA ARG A 33 16.90 -10.47 -2.87
C ARG A 33 16.50 -10.38 -1.39
N TRP A 34 16.03 -9.21 -0.94
CA TRP A 34 15.64 -8.98 0.45
C TRP A 34 14.14 -9.19 0.70
N GLY A 35 13.34 -9.26 -0.35
CA GLY A 35 11.88 -9.39 -0.27
C GLY A 35 11.17 -8.64 -1.39
N GLU A 36 9.93 -8.29 -1.13
CA GLU A 36 9.03 -7.57 -2.03
C GLU A 36 8.59 -6.26 -1.37
N LEU A 37 8.40 -5.23 -2.19
CA LEU A 37 7.73 -3.98 -1.83
C LEU A 37 6.39 -3.96 -2.57
N ASP A 38 5.28 -3.98 -1.84
CA ASP A 38 3.94 -4.12 -2.44
C ASP A 38 3.61 -2.90 -3.32
N ILE A 39 3.74 -1.68 -2.77
CA ILE A 39 3.59 -0.43 -3.51
C ILE A 39 4.72 0.53 -3.15
N ILE A 40 5.27 1.17 -4.18
CA ILE A 40 6.15 2.34 -4.06
C ILE A 40 5.43 3.51 -4.71
N MET A 41 5.21 4.58 -3.96
CA MET A 41 4.47 5.74 -4.45
C MET A 41 5.11 7.06 -4.02
N ALA A 42 4.81 8.13 -4.75
CA ALA A 42 5.37 9.44 -4.50
C ALA A 42 4.30 10.53 -4.45
N GLN A 43 4.55 11.53 -3.61
CA GLN A 43 3.75 12.75 -3.58
C GLN A 43 4.42 13.82 -4.45
N ARG A 44 3.63 14.51 -5.27
CA ARG A 44 4.14 15.59 -6.12
C ARG A 44 4.53 16.80 -5.28
N SER A 45 5.68 17.40 -5.63
CA SER A 45 6.14 18.63 -5.00
C SER A 45 5.13 19.77 -5.24
N PRO A 46 4.68 20.50 -4.18
CA PRO A 46 3.82 21.65 -4.35
C PRO A 46 4.64 22.80 -4.97
N ASN A 47 4.19 23.30 -6.13
CA ASN A 47 4.85 24.36 -6.90
C ASN A 47 6.30 24.03 -7.31
N PRO A 48 6.49 23.09 -8.25
CA PRO A 48 7.84 22.74 -8.70
C PRO A 48 8.49 23.95 -9.38
N LEU A 49 9.52 24.50 -8.74
CA LEU A 49 10.41 25.46 -9.39
C LEU A 49 11.12 24.77 -10.57
N PRO A 50 11.55 25.53 -11.60
CA PRO A 50 12.43 25.00 -12.63
C PRO A 50 13.66 24.37 -11.97
N ASN A 51 13.94 23.10 -12.29
CA ASN A 51 15.01 22.27 -11.71
C ASN A 51 14.82 21.77 -10.26
N ALA A 52 13.65 21.95 -9.65
CA ALA A 52 13.34 21.31 -8.38
C ALA A 52 12.99 19.82 -8.54
N ALA A 53 13.13 19.05 -7.46
CA ALA A 53 12.67 17.67 -7.42
C ALA A 53 11.16 17.62 -7.73
N GLN A 54 10.77 16.72 -8.64
CA GLN A 54 9.38 16.50 -9.03
C GLN A 54 8.52 16.02 -7.86
N TRP A 55 9.12 15.27 -6.94
CA TRP A 55 8.48 14.62 -5.81
C TRP A 55 8.94 15.25 -4.49
N SER A 56 8.07 15.27 -3.48
CA SER A 56 8.38 15.77 -2.14
C SER A 56 8.52 14.67 -1.08
N LEU A 57 8.02 13.47 -1.38
CA LEU A 57 7.97 12.35 -0.44
C LEU A 57 7.83 11.04 -1.22
N VAL A 58 8.56 10.01 -0.79
CA VAL A 58 8.39 8.62 -1.26
C VAL A 58 7.83 7.78 -0.12
N ALA A 59 6.82 6.99 -0.40
CA ALA A 59 6.21 6.06 0.53
C ALA A 59 6.36 4.62 0.01
N PHE A 60 6.88 3.75 0.88
CA PHE A 60 6.91 2.31 0.69
C PHE A 60 5.75 1.71 1.50
N VAL A 61 4.73 1.22 0.81
CA VAL A 61 3.49 0.77 1.46
C VAL A 61 3.45 -0.75 1.47
N GLU A 62 3.29 -1.30 2.67
CA GLU A 62 3.00 -2.72 2.89
C GLU A 62 1.49 -2.92 3.03
N ILE A 63 0.94 -3.94 2.38
CA ILE A 63 -0.50 -4.16 2.27
C ILE A 63 -0.87 -5.49 2.90
N LYS A 64 -1.78 -5.43 3.87
CA LYS A 64 -2.33 -6.64 4.50
C LYS A 64 -3.79 -6.78 4.13
N THR A 65 -4.05 -7.69 3.20
CA THR A 65 -5.41 -8.10 2.85
C THR A 65 -5.83 -9.32 3.65
N ARG A 66 -6.99 -9.24 4.31
CA ARG A 66 -7.55 -10.32 5.13
C ARG A 66 -9.00 -10.62 4.73
N SER A 67 -9.42 -11.86 4.87
CA SER A 67 -10.83 -12.23 4.71
C SER A 67 -11.65 -11.84 5.95
N SER A 68 -12.91 -11.46 5.77
CA SER A 68 -13.83 -11.19 6.89
C SER A 68 -13.95 -12.40 7.84
N GLY A 69 -13.72 -12.19 9.15
CA GLY A 69 -13.88 -13.22 10.20
C GLY A 69 -12.58 -13.75 10.83
N ASN A 70 -11.41 -13.29 10.39
CA ASN A 70 -10.11 -13.68 10.95
C ASN A 70 -9.49 -12.48 11.71
N TRP A 71 -10.18 -12.01 12.74
CA TRP A 71 -9.78 -10.85 13.54
C TRP A 71 -9.01 -11.31 14.78
N ASP A 72 -7.71 -11.01 14.84
CA ASP A 72 -6.91 -11.00 16.06
C ASP A 72 -6.47 -9.55 16.35
N GLU A 73 -7.23 -8.90 17.23
CA GLU A 73 -7.16 -7.47 17.59
C GLU A 73 -5.78 -6.98 18.06
N ASN A 74 -4.86 -7.88 18.43
CA ASN A 74 -3.66 -7.51 19.18
C ASN A 74 -2.33 -7.65 18.41
N GLY A 75 -2.32 -8.02 17.13
CA GLY A 75 -1.06 -8.25 16.40
C GLY A 75 -1.10 -8.04 14.88
N ALA A 76 -2.27 -7.87 14.27
CA ALA A 76 -2.42 -7.80 12.81
C ALA A 76 -1.69 -6.62 12.16
N LEU A 77 -1.56 -5.49 12.88
CA LEU A 77 -0.88 -4.29 12.42
C LEU A 77 0.63 -4.36 12.51
N ALA A 78 1.16 -5.09 13.50
CA ALA A 78 2.58 -5.13 13.78
C ALA A 78 3.37 -5.68 12.57
N ILE A 79 4.29 -4.88 12.04
CA ILE A 79 5.35 -5.37 11.17
C ILE A 79 6.51 -5.75 12.09
N THR A 80 6.85 -7.03 12.13
CA THR A 80 7.90 -7.52 13.02
C THR A 80 9.23 -6.82 12.72
N PRO A 81 10.11 -6.61 13.72
CA PRO A 81 11.41 -5.95 13.48
C PRO A 81 12.23 -6.60 12.35
N HIS A 82 12.16 -7.93 12.24
CA HIS A 82 12.80 -8.66 11.14
C HIS A 82 12.20 -8.31 9.77
N LYS A 83 10.88 -8.15 9.68
CA LYS A 83 10.22 -7.72 8.43
C LYS A 83 10.56 -6.27 8.12
N GLN A 84 10.58 -5.38 9.10
CA GLN A 84 11.00 -3.99 8.91
C GLN A 84 12.43 -3.92 8.35
N ALA A 85 13.38 -4.67 8.92
CA ALA A 85 14.77 -4.70 8.45
C ALA A 85 14.86 -5.13 6.97
N LYS A 86 14.07 -6.12 6.54
CA LYS A 86 14.02 -6.54 5.14
C LYS A 86 13.45 -5.46 4.22
N LEU A 87 12.37 -4.80 4.64
CA LEU A 87 11.76 -3.71 3.89
C LEU A 87 12.71 -2.51 3.76
N TRP A 88 13.47 -2.18 4.82
CA TRP A 88 14.54 -1.19 4.76
C TRP A 88 15.58 -1.55 3.69
N ARG A 89 16.09 -2.79 3.70
CA ARG A 89 17.08 -3.23 2.70
C ARG A 89 16.53 -3.25 1.28
N ALA A 90 15.26 -3.58 1.11
CA ALA A 90 14.60 -3.52 -0.19
C ALA A 90 14.47 -2.08 -0.68
N ALA A 91 14.04 -1.16 0.19
CA ALA A 91 13.93 0.26 -0.13
C ALA A 91 15.29 0.90 -0.44
N GLU A 92 16.34 0.61 0.33
CA GLU A 92 17.71 1.06 0.05
C GLU A 92 18.16 0.63 -1.35
N LEU A 93 17.90 -0.63 -1.73
CA LEU A 93 18.26 -1.14 -3.05
C LEU A 93 17.44 -0.44 -4.15
N PHE A 94 16.14 -0.25 -3.94
CA PHE A 94 15.29 0.48 -4.88
C PHE A 94 15.80 1.92 -5.08
N LEU A 95 16.08 2.65 -4.00
CA LEU A 95 16.56 4.03 -4.06
C LEU A 95 17.94 4.14 -4.68
N SER A 96 18.83 3.15 -4.48
CA SER A 96 20.15 3.13 -5.12
C SER A 96 20.09 3.14 -6.65
N ALA A 97 19.01 2.60 -7.22
CA ALA A 97 18.73 2.60 -8.66
C ALA A 97 17.99 3.86 -9.14
N HIS A 98 17.52 4.72 -8.22
CA HIS A 98 16.73 5.91 -8.50
C HIS A 98 17.28 7.15 -7.76
N PRO A 99 18.42 7.73 -8.22
CA PRO A 99 19.07 8.84 -7.54
C PRO A 99 18.17 10.06 -7.29
N ALA A 100 17.23 10.33 -8.19
CA ALA A 100 16.25 11.42 -8.04
C ALA A 100 15.27 11.23 -6.87
N LEU A 101 15.11 10.00 -6.38
CA LEU A 101 14.26 9.65 -5.24
C LEU A 101 15.05 9.51 -3.94
N ALA A 102 16.34 9.18 -4.03
CA ALA A 102 17.19 8.85 -2.88
C ALA A 102 17.40 10.02 -1.91
N GLU A 103 17.32 11.26 -2.40
CA GLU A 103 17.47 12.49 -1.60
C GLU A 103 16.15 12.95 -0.96
N LEU A 104 15.04 12.25 -1.21
CA LEU A 104 13.73 12.64 -0.71
C LEU A 104 13.45 12.04 0.67
N PRO A 105 12.65 12.73 1.51
CA PRO A 105 12.04 12.10 2.66
C PRO A 105 11.34 10.80 2.24
N CYS A 106 11.59 9.74 3.00
CA CYS A 106 10.99 8.43 2.79
C CYS A 106 10.21 8.02 4.02
N ARG A 107 9.07 7.35 3.83
CA ARG A 107 8.30 6.74 4.91
C ARG A 107 7.88 5.32 4.55
N PHE A 108 7.65 4.51 5.59
CA PHE A 108 7.06 3.19 5.45
C PHE A 108 5.65 3.24 5.99
N ASP A 109 4.68 2.86 5.17
CA ASP A 109 3.26 2.92 5.50
C ASP A 109 2.67 1.52 5.49
N VAL A 110 1.52 1.36 6.15
CA VAL A 110 0.75 0.11 6.13
C VAL A 110 -0.69 0.37 5.73
N ALA A 111 -1.22 -0.41 4.79
CA ALA A 111 -2.62 -0.42 4.42
C ALA A 111 -3.29 -1.73 4.86
N LEU A 112 -4.41 -1.62 5.56
CA LEU A 112 -5.24 -2.75 5.96
C LEU A 112 -6.48 -2.86 5.08
N VAL A 113 -6.61 -3.97 4.37
CA VAL A 113 -7.77 -4.23 3.49
C VAL A 113 -8.56 -5.43 4.01
N ILE A 114 -9.86 -5.23 4.20
CA ILE A 114 -10.81 -6.32 4.47
C ILE A 114 -11.46 -6.73 3.16
N GLY A 115 -11.30 -8.00 2.79
CA GLY A 115 -12.00 -8.65 1.69
C GLY A 115 -13.14 -9.54 2.17
N LYS A 116 -14.38 -9.16 1.87
CA LYS A 116 -15.57 -9.97 2.11
C LYS A 116 -16.04 -10.58 0.80
N ARG A 117 -16.11 -11.91 0.74
CA ARG A 117 -16.69 -12.59 -0.43
C ARG A 117 -18.18 -12.27 -0.48
N LEU A 118 -18.64 -11.80 -1.63
CA LEU A 118 -20.04 -11.49 -1.86
C LEU A 118 -20.86 -12.79 -1.97
N ARG A 119 -22.02 -12.82 -1.33
CA ARG A 119 -23.02 -13.87 -1.44
C ARG A 119 -24.37 -13.19 -1.62
N GLY A 120 -24.94 -13.25 -2.83
CA GLY A 120 -26.22 -12.62 -3.15
C GLY A 120 -26.09 -11.21 -3.74
N GLU A 121 -27.19 -10.45 -3.69
CA GLU A 121 -27.28 -9.10 -4.25
C GLU A 121 -26.34 -8.12 -3.54
N ILE A 122 -25.77 -7.22 -4.33
CA ILE A 122 -24.83 -6.19 -3.87
C ILE A 122 -25.63 -4.96 -3.49
N ASP A 123 -25.52 -4.51 -2.24
CA ASP A 123 -26.00 -3.18 -1.88
C ASP A 123 -24.99 -2.14 -2.39
N LEU A 124 -25.34 -1.51 -3.51
CA LEU A 124 -24.54 -0.45 -4.14
C LEU A 124 -24.44 0.79 -3.25
N ALA A 125 -25.35 0.98 -2.28
CA ALA A 125 -25.30 2.11 -1.35
C ALA A 125 -24.12 2.02 -0.36
N GLU A 126 -23.52 0.84 -0.19
CA GLU A 126 -22.33 0.67 0.65
C GLU A 126 -21.00 0.93 -0.08
N ILE A 127 -21.05 1.36 -1.35
CA ILE A 127 -19.88 1.65 -2.18
C ILE A 127 -19.72 3.16 -2.30
N ASP A 128 -18.73 3.72 -1.62
CA ASP A 128 -18.38 5.15 -1.76
C ASP A 128 -17.32 5.39 -2.86
N GLY A 129 -16.84 4.32 -3.50
CA GLY A 129 -15.81 4.35 -4.55
C GLY A 129 -14.45 4.86 -4.07
N THR A 130 -14.30 5.16 -2.78
CA THR A 130 -13.12 5.78 -2.20
C THR A 130 -12.49 4.80 -1.22
N THR A 131 -13.24 4.31 -0.24
CA THR A 131 -12.78 3.33 0.74
C THR A 131 -13.31 1.93 0.49
N VAL A 132 -14.23 1.77 -0.47
CA VAL A 132 -14.84 0.48 -0.81
C VAL A 132 -14.81 0.21 -2.31
N ALA A 133 -14.39 -0.99 -2.71
CA ALA A 133 -14.41 -1.47 -4.09
C ALA A 133 -14.99 -2.88 -4.21
N ILE A 134 -15.43 -3.25 -5.43
CA ILE A 134 -15.86 -4.61 -5.74
C ILE A 134 -15.01 -5.17 -6.88
N ALA A 135 -14.35 -6.29 -6.62
CA ALA A 135 -13.51 -6.95 -7.61
C ALA A 135 -13.57 -8.47 -7.44
N SER A 136 -13.71 -9.20 -8.56
CA SER A 136 -13.64 -10.67 -8.60
C SER A 136 -14.54 -11.39 -7.56
N GLY A 137 -15.72 -10.84 -7.31
CA GLY A 137 -16.69 -11.39 -6.34
C GLY A 137 -16.37 -11.08 -4.86
N TYR A 138 -15.47 -10.15 -4.59
CA TYR A 138 -15.17 -9.63 -3.26
C TYR A 138 -15.55 -8.16 -3.16
N LYS A 139 -16.12 -7.79 -2.01
CA LYS A 139 -16.15 -6.41 -1.51
C LYS A 139 -14.86 -6.17 -0.74
N LEU A 140 -14.05 -5.23 -1.18
CA LEU A 140 -12.83 -4.78 -0.54
C LEU A 140 -13.13 -3.48 0.21
N ASN A 141 -12.63 -3.35 1.42
CA ASN A 141 -12.74 -2.14 2.23
C ASN A 141 -11.35 -1.79 2.80
N LEU A 142 -10.90 -0.56 2.58
CA LEU A 142 -9.70 -0.03 3.22
C LEU A 142 -10.07 0.34 4.65
N GLN A 143 -9.77 -0.58 5.59
CA GLN A 143 -10.10 -0.39 6.99
C GLN A 143 -9.26 0.72 7.61
N GLU A 144 -7.97 0.74 7.29
CA GLU A 144 -7.03 1.69 7.88
C GLU A 144 -5.82 1.89 6.95
N TYR A 145 -5.30 3.11 6.96
CA TYR A 145 -4.03 3.46 6.34
C TYR A 145 -3.16 4.20 7.35
N ILE A 146 -2.01 3.62 7.68
CA ILE A 146 -1.11 4.09 8.73
C ILE A 146 0.16 4.65 8.10
N PRO A 147 0.31 5.99 8.03
CA PRO A 147 1.54 6.60 7.56
C PRO A 147 2.66 6.46 8.60
N GLY A 148 3.90 6.21 8.16
CA GLY A 148 5.06 6.18 9.06
C GLY A 148 5.03 5.05 10.09
N ALA A 149 4.47 3.90 9.73
CA ALA A 149 4.22 2.76 10.59
C ALA A 149 5.47 2.16 11.28
N PHE A 150 6.68 2.48 10.82
CA PHE A 150 7.93 1.98 11.41
C PHE A 150 8.57 2.96 12.41
N GLY A 151 7.91 4.09 12.69
CA GLY A 151 8.40 5.18 13.53
C GLY A 151 7.76 5.28 14.91
N GLN A 152 7.43 4.16 15.58
CA GLN A 152 7.08 4.13 17.02
C GLN A 152 8.19 3.48 17.85
#